data_AF-W8EC59-F1
#
_entry.id   AF-W8EC59-F1
#
_cell.length_a   1.000
_cell.length_b   1.000
_cell.length_c   1.000
_cell.angle_alpha   90.00
_cell.angle_beta   90.00
_cell.angle_gamma   90.00
#
_symmetry.space_group_name_H-M   'P 1'
#
loop_
_entity.id
_entity.type
_entity.pdbx_description
1 polymer ?
#
loop_
_entity_poly.entity_id
_entity_poly.type
_entity_poly.pdbx_seq_one_letter_code
_entity_poly.pdbx_strand_id
1 'polypeptide(L)'
;LRTMGIENICAVDGNQQRLDFAKRMGATMSVNFMEHKGIEALSEAVKDQFGGHLADFAFQCTGSPVAHANIYKFIRNGGGLCELGFF
;
A
#
# COMPACT_ATOMS: atom_id res chain seq x y z
N LEU A 1 6.49 -13.53 1.51
CA LEU A 1 5.15 -12.91 1.69
C LEU A 1 4.05 -13.95 1.53
N ARG A 2 3.76 -14.46 0.32
CA ARG A 2 2.71 -15.48 0.14
C ARG A 2 2.96 -16.81 0.87
N THR A 3 4.22 -17.26 0.93
CA THR A 3 4.62 -18.46 1.71
C THR A 3 4.53 -18.27 3.23
N MET A 4 4.37 -17.04 3.72
CA MET A 4 4.14 -16.73 5.14
C MET A 4 2.63 -16.64 5.47
N GLY A 5 1.74 -17.02 4.55
CA GLY A 5 0.29 -16.94 4.72
C GLY A 5 -0.32 -15.57 4.46
N ILE A 6 0.44 -14.63 3.86
CA ILE A 6 -0.08 -13.31 3.48
C ILE A 6 -0.79 -13.46 2.13
N GLU A 7 -2.13 -13.44 2.17
CA GLU A 7 -2.96 -13.67 0.99
C GLU A 7 -3.35 -12.38 0.26
N ASN A 8 -3.55 -11.30 1.02
CA ASN A 8 -4.02 -9.99 0.53
C ASN A 8 -2.85 -9.01 0.47
N ILE A 9 -2.40 -8.70 -0.74
CA ILE A 9 -1.27 -7.78 -0.98
C ILE A 9 -1.75 -6.67 -1.92
N CYS A 10 -1.80 -5.44 -1.41
CA CYS A 10 -2.12 -4.25 -2.17
C CYS A 10 -0.85 -3.47 -2.52
N ALA A 11 -0.57 -3.27 -3.80
CA ALA A 11 0.50 -2.39 -4.27
C ALA A 11 0.00 -0.96 -4.48
N VAL A 12 0.76 0.05 -4.04
CA VAL A 12 0.42 1.47 -4.23
C VAL A 12 1.57 2.17 -4.93
N ASP A 13 1.34 2.68 -6.14
CA ASP A 13 2.32 3.41 -6.95
C ASP A 13 1.59 4.34 -7.94
N GLY A 14 2.26 5.33 -8.51
CA GLY A 14 1.70 6.27 -9.47
C GLY A 14 1.89 5.82 -10.93
N ASN A 15 2.70 4.78 -11.14
CA ASN A 15 3.03 4.25 -12.46
C ASN A 15 2.35 2.89 -12.68
N GLN A 16 1.47 2.85 -13.68
CA GLN A 16 0.71 1.64 -14.03
C GLN A 16 1.61 0.45 -14.38
N GLN A 17 2.73 0.66 -15.08
CA GLN A 17 3.64 -0.43 -15.43
C GLN A 17 4.25 -1.09 -14.19
N ARG A 18 4.50 -0.31 -13.12
CA ARG A 18 4.99 -0.85 -11.83
C ARG A 18 3.90 -1.64 -11.11
N LEU A 19 2.66 -1.17 -11.16
CA LEU A 19 1.52 -1.89 -10.59
C LEU A 19 1.27 -3.22 -11.31
N ASP A 20 1.34 -3.23 -12.64
CA ASP A 20 1.19 -4.45 -13.44
C ASP A 20 2.32 -5.45 -13.15
N PHE A 21 3.54 -4.95 -12.97
CA PHE A 21 4.67 -5.76 -12.54
C PHE A 21 4.47 -6.31 -11.12
N ALA A 22 3.98 -5.50 -10.18
CA ALA A 22 3.69 -5.93 -8.81
C ALA A 22 2.66 -7.07 -8.78
N LYS A 23 1.64 -7.03 -9.64
CA LYS A 23 0.66 -8.13 -9.79
C LYS A 23 1.31 -9.43 -10.22
N ARG A 24 2.26 -9.38 -11.18
CA ARG A 24 3.03 -10.57 -11.59
C ARG A 24 3.90 -11.12 -10.47
N MET A 25 4.35 -10.26 -9.56
CA MET A 25 5.17 -10.62 -8.38
C MET A 25 4.34 -11.13 -7.19
N GLY A 26 3.01 -11.14 -7.29
CA GLY A 26 2.11 -11.70 -6.28
C GLY A 26 1.23 -10.70 -5.54
N ALA A 27 1.21 -9.42 -5.93
CA ALA A 27 0.18 -8.49 -5.47
C ALA A 27 -1.19 -8.91 -6.01
N THR A 28 -2.18 -9.03 -5.14
CA THR A 28 -3.56 -9.34 -5.54
C THR A 28 -4.31 -8.09 -5.98
N MET A 29 -3.91 -6.94 -5.44
CA MET A 29 -4.63 -5.68 -5.56
C MET A 29 -3.63 -4.56 -5.85
N SER A 30 -4.12 -3.47 -6.43
CA SER A 30 -3.30 -2.32 -6.77
C SER A 30 -4.12 -1.03 -6.69
N VAL A 31 -3.53 0.04 -6.17
CA VAL A 31 -4.11 1.38 -6.12
C VAL A 31 -3.15 2.35 -6.79
N ASN A 32 -3.65 3.12 -7.77
CA ASN A 32 -2.88 4.19 -8.37
C ASN A 32 -3.13 5.50 -7.63
N PHE A 33 -2.14 5.99 -6.88
CA PHE A 33 -2.35 7.20 -6.07
C PHE A 33 -2.60 8.47 -6.90
N MET A 34 -2.26 8.46 -8.19
CA MET A 34 -2.52 9.59 -9.09
C MET A 34 -4.02 9.77 -9.41
N GLU A 35 -4.82 8.71 -9.22
CA GLU A 35 -6.27 8.72 -9.46
C GLU A 35 -7.06 9.25 -8.26
N HIS A 36 -6.40 9.42 -7.11
CA HIS A 36 -7.02 9.86 -5.86
C HIS A 36 -6.47 11.22 -5.44
N LYS A 37 -7.38 12.17 -5.20
CA LYS A 37 -7.01 13.52 -4.72
C LYS A 37 -7.02 13.55 -3.20
N GLY A 38 -5.83 13.69 -2.61
CA GLY A 38 -5.66 13.77 -1.16
C GLY A 38 -5.51 12.40 -0.50
N ILE A 39 -5.08 12.43 0.76
CA ILE A 39 -4.71 11.22 1.49
C ILE A 39 -5.94 10.47 2.01
N GLU A 40 -7.04 11.15 2.30
CA GLU A 40 -8.29 10.53 2.73
C GLU A 40 -8.86 9.64 1.61
N ALA A 41 -8.90 10.15 0.38
CA ALA A 41 -9.37 9.39 -0.77
C ALA A 41 -8.45 8.19 -1.08
N LEU A 42 -7.14 8.37 -0.95
CA LEU A 42 -6.17 7.28 -1.13
C LEU A 42 -6.30 6.22 -0.04
N SER A 43 -6.52 6.64 1.21
CA SER A 43 -6.68 5.73 2.34
C SER A 43 -7.95 4.89 2.23
N GLU A 44 -9.07 5.51 1.83
CA GLU A 44 -10.30 4.76 1.58
C GLU A 44 -10.14 3.82 0.38
N ALA A 45 -9.45 4.23 -0.70
CA ALA A 45 -9.17 3.34 -1.83
C ALA A 45 -8.36 2.10 -1.43
N VAL A 46 -7.34 2.26 -0.56
CA VAL A 46 -6.57 1.12 -0.03
C VAL A 46 -7.46 0.23 0.85
N LYS A 47 -8.27 0.84 1.71
CA LYS A 47 -9.19 0.13 2.62
C LYS A 47 -10.25 -0.67 1.86
N ASP A 48 -10.77 -0.13 0.76
CA ASP A 48 -11.73 -0.80 -0.11
C ASP A 48 -11.14 -2.06 -0.75
N GLN A 49 -9.84 -2.03 -1.12
CA GLN A 49 -9.15 -3.24 -1.60
C GLN A 49 -9.14 -4.33 -0.52
N PHE A 50 -8.94 -3.97 0.74
CA PHE A 50 -8.97 -4.91 1.86
C PHE A 50 -10.39 -5.19 2.41
N GLY A 51 -11.45 -4.89 1.64
CA GLY A 51 -12.83 -5.21 2.03
C GLY A 51 -13.36 -4.37 3.19
N GLY A 52 -12.90 -3.11 3.31
CA GLY A 52 -13.33 -2.19 4.37
C GLY A 52 -12.40 -2.15 5.59
N HIS A 53 -11.31 -2.90 5.58
CA HIS A 53 -10.31 -2.94 6.64
C HIS A 53 -9.01 -2.23 6.23
N LEU A 54 -8.27 -1.68 7.20
CA LEU A 54 -6.92 -1.18 6.96
C LEU A 54 -5.91 -2.33 6.97
N ALA A 55 -4.74 -2.11 6.36
CA ALA A 55 -3.70 -3.12 6.27
C ALA A 55 -3.16 -3.50 7.66
N ASP A 56 -2.86 -4.78 7.85
CA ASP A 56 -2.20 -5.27 9.07
C ASP A 56 -0.74 -4.85 9.15
N PHE A 57 -0.09 -4.78 7.98
CA PHE A 57 1.31 -4.44 7.86
C PHE A 57 1.53 -3.68 6.56
N ALA A 58 2.36 -2.64 6.59
CA ALA A 58 2.74 -1.91 5.39
C ALA A 58 4.26 -1.80 5.26
N PHE A 59 4.70 -1.75 4.00
CA PHE A 59 6.09 -1.58 3.63
C PHE A 59 6.22 -0.29 2.83
N GLN A 60 7.01 0.66 3.32
CA GLN A 60 7.36 1.85 2.55
C GLN A 60 8.69 1.59 1.85
N CYS A 61 8.66 1.65 0.53
CA CYS A 61 9.84 1.39 -0.31
C CYS A 61 10.17 2.56 -1.26
N THR A 62 9.52 3.72 -1.12
CA THR A 62 9.65 4.85 -2.06
C THR A 62 10.67 5.89 -1.60
N GLY A 63 11.01 5.95 -0.31
CA GLY A 63 11.87 6.99 0.26
C GLY A 63 11.25 8.40 0.25
N SER A 64 9.97 8.54 -0.10
CA SER A 64 9.31 9.84 -0.12
C SER A 64 8.84 10.24 1.29
N PRO A 65 9.19 11.44 1.79
CA PRO A 65 8.68 11.95 3.07
C PRO A 65 7.15 12.02 3.10
N VAL A 66 6.52 12.36 1.97
CA VAL A 66 5.06 12.41 1.84
C VAL A 66 4.46 11.01 1.94
N ALA A 67 5.06 10.02 1.28
CA ALA A 67 4.60 8.64 1.37
C ALA A 67 4.78 8.08 2.80
N HIS A 68 5.87 8.44 3.49
CA HIS A 68 6.10 8.05 4.88
C HIS A 68 5.03 8.61 5.82
N ALA A 69 4.64 9.89 5.68
CA ALA A 69 3.54 10.44 6.47
C ALA A 69 2.19 9.75 6.17
N ASN A 70 1.97 9.41 4.90
CA ASN A 70 0.72 8.82 4.42
C ASN A 70 0.53 7.36 4.86
N ILE A 71 1.60 6.57 4.95
CA ILE A 71 1.51 5.12 5.17
C ILE A 71 0.84 4.77 6.49
N TYR A 72 0.98 5.61 7.52
CA TYR A 72 0.32 5.42 8.82
C TYR A 72 -1.20 5.42 8.72
N LYS A 73 -1.78 6.12 7.73
CA LYS A 73 -3.24 6.13 7.51
C LYS A 73 -3.75 4.83 6.87
N PHE A 74 -2.86 4.05 6.24
CA PHE A 74 -3.22 2.80 5.59
C PHE A 74 -3.17 1.59 6.54
N ILE A 75 -2.65 1.76 7.76
CA ILE A 75 -2.38 0.68 8.70
C ILE A 75 -3.40 0.75 9.85
N ARG A 76 -3.93 -0.41 10.24
CA ARG A 76 -4.85 -0.48 11.40
C ARG A 76 -4.13 -0.21 12.72
N ASN A 77 -4.90 0.13 13.76
CA ASN A 77 -4.36 0.18 15.12
C ASN A 77 -3.79 -1.18 15.53
N GLY A 78 -2.54 -1.18 16.02
CA GLY A 78 -1.80 -2.41 16.34
C GLY A 78 -1.17 -3.12 15.13
N GLY A 79 -1.25 -2.53 13.93
CA GLY A 79 -0.53 -2.98 12.75
C GLY A 79 0.93 -2.55 12.75
N GLY A 80 1.71 -3.11 11.82
CA GLY A 80 3.15 -2.86 11.71
C GLY A 80 3.55 -2.05 10.48
N LEU A 81 4.63 -1.29 10.62
CA LEU A 81 5.27 -0.56 9.52
C LEU A 81 6.72 -1.02 9.40
N CYS A 82 7.15 -1.30 8.18
CA CYS A 82 8.55 -1.47 7.84
C CYS A 82 8.95 -0.42 6.79
N GLU A 83 9.80 0.52 7.21
CA GLU A 83 10.41 1.49 6.30
C GLU A 83 11.69 0.89 5.71
N LEU A 84 11.76 0.81 4.40
CA LEU A 84 12.93 0.35 3.64
C LEU A 84 13.49 1.45 2.73
N GLY A 85 12.68 2.48 2.45
CA GLY A 85 13.12 3.66 1.71
C GLY A 85 14.03 4.55 2.55
N PHE A 86 15.15 4.98 1.97
CA PHE A 86 16.01 6.00 2.56
C PHE A 86 15.59 7.39 2.04
N PHE A 87 15.54 8.38 2.94
CA PHE A 87 15.12 9.77 2.64
C PHE A 87 16.27 10.63 2.11
#